data_AF-A0A8S3ZV49-F1
#
_entry.id   AF-A0A8S3ZV49-F1
#
_cell.length_a   1.000
_cell.length_b   1.000
_cell.length_c   1.000
_cell.angle_alpha   90.00
_cell.angle_beta   90.00
_cell.angle_gamma   90.00
#
_symmetry.space_group_name_H-M   'P 1'
#
loop_
_entity.id
_entity.type
_entity.pdbx_description
1 polymer ?
#
loop_
_entity_poly.entity_id
_entity_poly.type
_entity_poly.pdbx_seq_one_letter_code
_entity_poly.pdbx_strand_id
1 'polypeptide(L)'
;SEHHRTKHAGTCIIDRECPTQCVCLGTTLDCSKRELLDIPADLPIYTTELKLGSNKITRIRADGLFKRLPNLQILDLSDNKIHEIEDMAFEKGDKLTDL
;
A
#
# COMPACT_ATOMS: atom_id res chain seq x y z
N SER A 1 35.04 -7.76 26.08
CA SER A 1 34.47 -8.58 24.98
C SER A 1 33.31 -7.79 24.39
N GLU A 2 33.64 -6.84 23.52
CA GLU A 2 32.69 -5.86 22.95
C GLU A 2 32.47 -6.20 21.47
N HIS A 3 31.65 -7.22 21.21
CA HIS A 3 31.37 -7.61 19.82
C HIS A 3 29.93 -7.97 19.50
N HIS A 4 28.96 -7.54 20.31
CA HIS A 4 27.54 -7.83 20.05
C HIS A 4 26.56 -6.70 20.42
N ARG A 5 26.98 -5.43 20.43
CA ARG A 5 26.06 -4.30 20.73
C ARG A 5 25.82 -3.30 19.59
N THR A 6 26.24 -3.59 18.37
CA THR A 6 26.11 -2.61 17.27
C THR A 6 25.94 -3.23 15.88
N LYS A 7 25.18 -4.32 15.73
CA LYS A 7 24.92 -4.90 14.38
C LYS A 7 23.70 -4.31 13.65
N HIS A 8 22.85 -3.55 14.34
CA HIS A 8 21.63 -2.96 13.76
C HIS A 8 21.38 -1.50 14.15
N ALA A 9 22.41 -0.78 14.60
CA ALA A 9 22.27 0.64 14.99
C ALA A 9 22.34 1.62 13.80
N GLY A 10 22.30 1.14 12.55
CA GLY A 10 22.48 1.98 11.36
C GLY A 10 21.80 1.49 10.08
N THR A 11 20.94 0.47 10.15
CA THR A 11 20.23 -0.03 8.97
C THR A 11 18.74 -0.03 9.25
N CYS A 12 18.07 1.05 8.84
CA CYS A 12 16.64 0.98 8.56
C CYS A 12 16.52 0.11 7.30
N ILE A 13 16.34 -1.20 7.49
CA ILE A 13 16.00 -2.09 6.39
C ILE A 13 14.55 -1.74 6.03
N ILE A 14 14.38 -0.81 5.10
CA ILE A 14 13.09 -0.59 4.47
C ILE A 14 12.87 -1.82 3.60
N ASP A 15 12.03 -2.76 4.08
CA ASP A 15 11.85 -4.10 3.50
C ASP A 15 11.43 -4.10 2.01
N ARG A 16 11.02 -2.95 1.46
CA ARG A 16 10.85 -2.71 0.02
C ARG A 16 11.08 -1.24 -0.33
N GLU A 17 11.84 -0.99 -1.40
CA GLU A 17 12.02 0.36 -1.96
C GLU A 17 10.67 0.99 -2.33
N CYS A 18 10.61 2.31 -2.25
CA CYS A 18 9.43 3.07 -2.66
C CYS A 18 9.16 2.82 -4.15
N PRO A 19 7.95 2.41 -4.56
CA PRO A 19 7.61 2.29 -5.97
C PRO A 19 7.89 3.61 -6.72
N THR A 20 8.53 3.54 -7.88
CA THR A 20 8.92 4.72 -8.68
C THR A 20 7.75 5.62 -9.07
N GLN A 21 6.56 5.02 -9.16
CA GLN A 21 5.30 5.69 -9.44
C GLN A 21 4.61 6.26 -8.20
N CYS A 22 5.21 6.17 -7.02
CA CYS A 22 4.64 6.68 -5.77
C CYS A 22 5.66 7.54 -5.01
N VAL A 23 5.17 8.26 -4.00
CA VAL A 23 5.97 9.02 -3.05
C VAL A 23 5.73 8.42 -1.67
N CYS A 24 6.80 8.03 -0.97
CA CYS A 24 6.71 7.45 0.36
C CYS A 24 7.02 8.50 1.41
N LEU A 25 6.15 8.63 2.42
CA LEU A 25 6.38 9.46 3.60
C LEU A 25 6.04 8.64 4.85
N GLY A 26 7.07 8.14 5.54
CA GLY A 26 6.87 7.22 6.66
C GLY A 26 6.20 5.92 6.19
N THR A 27 5.00 5.63 6.70
CA THR A 27 4.18 4.47 6.33
C THR A 27 3.06 4.81 5.33
N THR A 28 3.00 6.07 4.87
CA THR A 28 2.06 6.52 3.85
C THR A 28 2.67 6.37 2.47
N LEU A 29 1.91 5.75 1.56
CA LEU A 29 2.27 5.59 0.17
C LEU A 29 1.34 6.40 -0.73
N ASP A 30 1.87 7.48 -1.32
CA ASP A 30 1.11 8.37 -2.18
C ASP A 30 1.37 8.08 -3.67
N CYS A 31 0.39 7.46 -4.32
CA CYS A 31 0.38 7.12 -5.73
C CYS A 31 -0.70 7.92 -6.50
N SER A 32 -1.13 9.07 -5.97
CA SER A 32 -2.22 9.88 -6.53
C SER A 32 -1.79 10.59 -7.82
N LYS A 33 -2.74 10.81 -8.76
CA LYS A 33 -2.51 11.53 -10.04
C LYS A 33 -1.43 10.89 -10.93
N ARG A 34 -1.42 9.55 -11.01
CA ARG A 34 -0.43 8.78 -11.77
C ARG A 34 -1.03 8.02 -12.96
N GLU A 35 -2.30 8.30 -13.27
CA GLU A 35 -3.07 7.63 -14.33
C GLU A 35 -3.11 6.10 -14.19
N LEU A 36 -3.03 5.59 -12.96
CA LEU A 36 -3.06 4.15 -12.70
C LEU A 36 -4.39 3.55 -13.13
N LEU A 37 -4.33 2.42 -13.83
CA LEU A 37 -5.51 1.65 -14.27
C LEU A 37 -5.91 0.55 -13.28
N ASP A 38 -4.97 0.10 -12.46
CA ASP A 38 -5.14 -0.92 -11.43
C ASP A 38 -4.31 -0.54 -10.20
N ILE A 39 -4.65 -1.12 -9.04
CA ILE A 39 -3.86 -0.97 -7.81
C ILE A 39 -2.52 -1.70 -7.99
N PRO A 40 -1.36 -1.06 -7.71
CA PRO A 40 -0.07 -1.73 -7.82
C PRO A 40 0.03 -2.93 -6.87
N ALA A 41 0.58 -4.06 -7.33
CA ALA A 41 0.72 -5.27 -6.51
C ALA A 41 1.94 -5.21 -5.57
N ASP A 42 3.01 -4.55 -6.03
CA ASP A 42 4.28 -4.42 -5.30
C ASP A 42 4.27 -3.19 -4.40
N LEU A 43 3.60 -3.35 -3.26
CA LEU A 43 3.53 -2.32 -2.22
C LEU A 43 4.32 -2.74 -0.98
N PRO A 44 4.98 -1.80 -0.26
CA PRO A 44 5.71 -2.15 0.95
C PRO A 44 4.78 -2.66 2.06
N ILE A 45 5.17 -3.74 2.75
CA ILE A 45 4.34 -4.40 3.80
C ILE A 45 4.05 -3.51 5.02
N TYR A 46 4.88 -2.50 5.25
CA TYR A 46 4.71 -1.53 6.33
C TYR A 46 3.68 -0.43 6.01
N THR A 47 3.08 -0.44 4.82
CA THR A 47 2.10 0.58 4.39
C THR A 47 0.87 0.55 5.31
N THR A 48 0.58 1.69 5.94
CA THR A 48 -0.63 1.90 6.74
C THR A 48 -1.66 2.74 6.00
N GLU A 49 -1.21 3.59 5.08
CA GLU A 49 -2.07 4.45 4.27
C GLU A 49 -1.66 4.35 2.81
N LEU A 50 -2.61 4.02 1.93
CA LEU A 50 -2.40 3.94 0.50
C LEU A 50 -3.30 4.98 -0.19
N LYS A 51 -2.67 5.98 -0.82
CA LYS A 51 -3.39 7.02 -1.56
C LYS A 51 -3.31 6.76 -3.05
N LEU A 52 -4.45 6.53 -3.65
CA LEU A 52 -4.63 6.27 -5.08
C LEU A 52 -5.62 7.26 -5.68
N GLY A 53 -5.79 8.42 -5.06
CA GLY A 53 -6.70 9.47 -5.48
C GLY A 53 -6.42 9.99 -6.89
N SER A 54 -7.47 10.42 -7.59
CA SER A 54 -7.38 11.00 -8.94
C SER A 54 -6.61 10.12 -9.95
N ASN A 55 -6.88 8.81 -9.95
CA ASN A 55 -6.36 7.87 -10.93
C ASN A 55 -7.48 7.41 -11.90
N LYS A 56 -7.21 6.36 -12.68
CA LYS A 56 -8.13 5.80 -13.69
C LYS A 56 -8.48 4.35 -13.34
N ILE A 57 -8.46 3.99 -12.05
CA ILE A 57 -8.73 2.63 -11.60
C ILE A 57 -10.20 2.31 -11.85
N THR A 58 -10.45 1.20 -12.53
CA THR A 58 -11.78 0.78 -12.95
C THR A 58 -12.36 -0.35 -12.12
N ARG A 59 -11.48 -1.11 -11.46
CA ARG A 59 -11.86 -2.32 -10.72
C ARG A 59 -11.04 -2.54 -9.47
N ILE A 60 -11.65 -3.18 -8.47
CA ILE A 60 -10.94 -3.70 -7.29
C ILE A 60 -10.95 -5.21 -7.36
N ARG A 61 -9.77 -5.80 -7.51
CA ARG A 61 -9.60 -7.25 -7.67
C ARG A 61 -9.46 -7.98 -6.33
N ALA A 62 -9.89 -9.23 -6.29
CA ALA A 62 -9.61 -10.18 -5.21
C ALA A 62 -8.21 -10.80 -5.36
N ASP A 63 -7.19 -9.96 -5.59
CA ASP A 63 -5.81 -10.40 -5.76
C ASP A 63 -5.07 -10.61 -4.43
N GLY A 64 -5.75 -10.44 -3.29
CA GLY A 64 -5.18 -10.57 -1.96
C GLY A 64 -4.34 -9.37 -1.51
N LEU A 65 -4.59 -8.18 -2.05
CA LEU A 65 -3.97 -6.92 -1.62
C LEU A 65 -3.93 -6.77 -0.10
N PHE A 66 -5.07 -6.94 0.56
CA PHE A 66 -5.19 -6.77 2.02
C PHE A 66 -4.50 -7.89 2.81
N LYS A 67 -4.33 -9.08 2.22
CA LYS A 67 -3.50 -10.16 2.80
C LYS A 67 -2.01 -9.77 2.80
N ARG A 68 -1.56 -9.05 1.76
CA ARG A 68 -0.17 -8.58 1.64
C ARG A 68 0.11 -7.32 2.46
N LEU A 69 -0.91 -6.52 2.75
CA LEU A 69 -0.82 -5.28 3.52
C LEU A 69 -1.57 -5.41 4.85
N PRO A 70 -1.06 -6.22 5.81
CA PRO A 70 -1.76 -6.55 7.05
C PRO A 70 -1.89 -5.37 8.03
N ASN A 71 -1.31 -4.22 7.70
CA ASN A 71 -1.34 -3.00 8.50
C ASN A 71 -2.07 -1.84 7.81
N LEU A 72 -2.65 -2.07 6.62
CA LEU A 72 -3.38 -1.04 5.90
C LEU A 72 -4.64 -0.65 6.67
N GLN A 73 -4.76 0.65 6.93
CA GLN A 73 -5.86 1.26 7.67
C GLN A 73 -6.66 2.21 6.77
N ILE A 74 -5.97 2.93 5.89
CA ILE A 74 -6.58 3.90 4.99
C ILE A 74 -6.29 3.52 3.55
N LEU A 75 -7.33 3.39 2.74
CA LEU A 75 -7.23 3.22 1.29
C LEU A 75 -8.03 4.32 0.60
N ASP A 76 -7.34 5.35 0.11
CA ASP A 76 -7.99 6.45 -0.61
C ASP A 76 -8.09 6.12 -2.11
N LEU A 77 -9.30 5.81 -2.56
CA LEU A 77 -9.64 5.58 -3.97
C LEU A 77 -10.47 6.73 -4.57
N SER A 78 -10.47 7.91 -3.96
CA SER A 78 -11.22 9.08 -4.43
C SER A 78 -10.90 9.45 -5.89
N ASP A 79 -11.87 10.02 -6.60
CA ASP A 79 -11.72 10.46 -7.99
C ASP A 79 -11.21 9.39 -8.98
N ASN A 80 -11.54 8.12 -8.75
CA ASN A 80 -11.32 7.02 -9.70
C ASN A 80 -12.58 6.72 -10.56
N LYS A 81 -12.54 5.64 -11.34
CA LYS A 81 -13.62 5.19 -12.25
C LYS A 81 -14.09 3.77 -11.92
N ILE A 82 -14.08 3.43 -10.63
CA ILE A 82 -14.40 2.10 -10.14
C ILE A 82 -15.87 1.78 -10.44
N HIS A 83 -16.10 0.71 -11.20
CA HIS A 83 -17.43 0.20 -11.53
C HIS A 83 -17.55 -1.31 -11.33
N GLU A 84 -16.43 -1.98 -11.05
CA GLU A 84 -16.37 -3.41 -10.77
C GLU A 84 -15.61 -3.66 -9.45
N ILE A 85 -16.17 -4.47 -8.57
CA ILE A 85 -15.52 -4.93 -7.35
C ILE A 85 -15.70 -6.44 -7.32
N GLU A 86 -14.61 -7.17 -7.38
CA GLU A 86 -14.65 -8.63 -7.35
C GLU A 86 -15.10 -9.13 -5.98
N ASP A 87 -15.80 -10.27 -5.95
CA ASP A 87 -16.16 -10.94 -4.70
C ASP A 87 -14.90 -11.23 -3.89
N MET A 88 -14.95 -10.92 -2.59
CA MET A 88 -13.81 -11.07 -1.67
C MET A 88 -12.63 -10.12 -1.97
N ALA A 89 -12.81 -9.04 -2.72
CA ALA A 89 -11.79 -8.01 -2.95
C ALA A 89 -11.14 -7.48 -1.66
N PHE A 90 -11.94 -7.36 -0.58
CA PHE A 90 -11.51 -6.84 0.73
C PHE A 90 -11.20 -7.95 1.76
N GLU A 91 -11.04 -9.20 1.32
CA GLU A 91 -10.77 -10.31 2.24
C GLU A 91 -9.47 -10.08 3.04
N LYS A 92 -9.55 -10.24 4.37
CA LYS A 92 -8.45 -9.96 5.32
C LYS A 92 -8.07 -8.48 5.43
N GLY A 93 -8.94 -7.57 4.99
CA GLY A 93 -8.85 -6.13 5.26
C GLY A 93 -9.33 -5.72 6.66
N ASP A 94 -9.09 -6.53 7.69
CA ASP A 94 -9.71 -6.38 9.02
C ASP A 94 -9.31 -5.08 9.75
N LYS A 95 -8.23 -4.43 9.31
CA LYS A 95 -7.73 -3.17 9.87
C LYS A 95 -8.15 -1.92 9.09
N LEU A 96 -8.83 -2.09 7.97
CA LEU A 96 -9.26 -0.96 7.15
C LEU A 96 -10.35 -0.18 7.90
N THR A 97 -10.06 1.08 8.23
CA THR A 97 -10.99 1.99 8.91
C THR A 97 -11.68 2.93 7.95
N ASP A 98 -11.00 3.29 6.85
CA ASP A 98 -11.45 4.29 5.90
C ASP A 98 -11.17 3.86 4.45
N LEU A 99 -12.19 3.99 3.59
CA LEU A 99 -12.19 3.63 2.17
C LEU A 99 -12.79 4.76 1.32
#